data_AF-A0A077Q031-F1
#
_entry.id   AF-A0A077Q031-F1
#
_cell.length_a   1.000
_cell.length_b   1.000
_cell.length_c   1.000
_cell.angle_alpha   90.00
_cell.angle_beta   90.00
_cell.angle_gamma   90.00
#
_symmetry.space_group_name_H-M   'P 1'
#
loop_
_entity.id
_entity.type
_entity.pdbx_description
1 polymer ?
#
loop_
_entity_poly.entity_id
_entity_poly.type
_entity_poly.pdbx_seq_one_letter_code
_entity_poly.pdbx_strand_id
1 'polypeptide(L)' 'MSYEFEKVKVDEINPEDMAYAVPALFTILAGMVTNKEPEKLDQLYKLFDKVLENNGDGTSREAIALVGQITRLGLSEE' A
#
# COMPACT_ATOMS: atom_id res chain seq x y z
N MET A 1 -27.70 1.93 -2.58
CA MET A 1 -26.41 2.48 -3.03
C MET A 1 -25.74 1.38 -3.84
N SER A 2 -25.22 1.70 -5.03
CA SER A 2 -24.34 0.79 -5.77
C SER A 2 -23.01 1.52 -5.98
N TYR A 3 -21.92 0.81 -5.75
CA TYR A 3 -20.57 1.34 -5.87
C TYR A 3 -19.99 1.01 -7.25
N GLU A 4 -19.13 1.86 -7.80
CA GLU A 4 -18.57 1.65 -9.15
C GLU A 4 -17.82 0.32 -9.29
N PHE A 5 -17.16 -0.16 -8.24
CA PHE A 5 -16.47 -1.45 -8.27
C PHE A 5 -17.44 -2.63 -8.50
N GLU A 6 -18.71 -2.52 -8.10
CA GLU A 6 -19.72 -3.57 -8.29
C GLU A 6 -20.16 -3.70 -9.75
N LYS A 7 -19.88 -2.68 -10.58
CA LYS A 7 -20.20 -2.68 -12.02
C LYS A 7 -19.09 -3.31 -12.86
N VAL A 8 -17.91 -3.53 -12.28
CA VAL A 8 -16.77 -4.13 -12.96
C VAL A 8 -16.97 -5.64 -13.01
N LYS A 9 -17.07 -6.21 -14.21
CA LYS A 9 -17.03 -7.66 -14.40
C LYS A 9 -15.58 -8.13 -14.30
N VAL A 10 -15.35 -9.16 -13.50
CA VAL A 10 -14.06 -9.83 -13.36
C VAL A 10 -14.18 -11.19 -14.02
N ASP A 11 -13.66 -11.30 -15.24
CA ASP A 11 -13.78 -12.51 -16.05
C ASP A 11 -12.64 -13.52 -15.77
N GLU A 12 -11.45 -13.02 -15.43
CA GLU A 12 -10.27 -13.83 -15.06
C GLU A 12 -9.37 -13.07 -14.08
N ILE A 13 -8.62 -13.80 -13.24
CA ILE A 13 -7.63 -13.21 -12.34
C ILE A 13 -6.27 -13.19 -13.06
N ASN A 14 -5.75 -11.99 -13.31
CA ASN A 14 -4.37 -11.79 -13.76
C ASN A 14 -3.45 -11.59 -12.54
N PRO A 15 -2.48 -12.49 -12.28
CA PRO A 15 -1.56 -12.37 -11.15
C PRO A 15 -0.70 -11.10 -11.17
N GLU A 16 -0.33 -10.62 -12.36
CA GLU A 16 0.48 -9.41 -12.51
C GLU A 16 -0.32 -8.16 -12.13
N ASP A 17 -1.57 -8.04 -12.62
CA ASP A 17 -2.46 -6.94 -12.25
C ASP A 17 -2.77 -6.94 -10.75
N MET A 18 -2.93 -8.13 -10.16
CA MET A 18 -3.09 -8.27 -8.70
C MET A 18 -1.86 -7.77 -7.94
N ALA A 19 -0.65 -8.06 -8.41
CA ALA A 19 0.58 -7.56 -7.78
C ALA A 19 0.65 -6.02 -7.82
N TYR A 20 0.23 -5.39 -8.91
CA TYR A 20 0.16 -3.92 -9.01
C TYR A 20 -0.98 -3.31 -8.19
N ALA A 21 -2.07 -4.04 -7.97
CA ALA A 21 -3.18 -3.58 -7.13
C ALA A 21 -2.84 -3.57 -5.63
N VAL A 22 -1.94 -4.44 -5.17
CA VAL A 22 -1.58 -4.58 -3.75
C VAL A 22 -1.09 -3.26 -3.12
N PRO A 23 -0.12 -2.51 -3.70
CA PRO A 23 0.29 -1.22 -3.16
C PRO A 23 -0.87 -0.21 -3.03
N ALA A 24 -1.76 -0.16 -4.01
CA ALA A 24 -2.91 0.75 -4.00
C ALA A 24 -3.90 0.39 -2.88
N LEU A 25 -4.25 -0.89 -2.76
CA LEU A 25 -5.13 -1.39 -1.69
C LEU A 25 -4.52 -1.18 -0.30
N PHE A 26 -3.22 -1.42 -0.16
CA PHE A 26 -2.51 -1.13 1.09
C PHE A 26 -2.58 0.36 1.43
N THR A 27 -2.40 1.24 0.45
CA THR A 27 -2.46 2.70 0.65
C THR A 27 -3.83 3.14 1.14
N ILE A 28 -4.92 2.57 0.58
CA ILE A 28 -6.29 2.83 1.05
C ILE A 28 -6.44 2.42 2.53
N LEU A 29 -6.02 1.20 2.88
CA LEU A 29 -6.10 0.70 4.25
C LEU A 29 -5.27 1.54 5.23
N ALA A 30 -4.04 1.90 4.83
CA ALA A 30 -3.16 2.76 5.60
C ALA A 30 -3.80 4.14 5.83
N GLY A 31 -4.44 4.72 4.81
CA GLY A 31 -5.20 5.96 4.94
C GLY A 31 -6.33 5.86 5.95
N MET A 32 -7.11 4.77 5.93
CA MET A 32 -8.19 4.54 6.90
C MET A 32 -7.68 4.39 8.34
N VAL A 33 -6.58 3.67 8.54
CA VAL A 33 -6.02 3.41 9.88
C VAL A 33 -5.35 4.65 10.46
N THR A 34 -4.58 5.36 9.63
CA THR A 34 -3.86 6.56 10.07
C THR A 34 -4.78 7.77 10.17
N ASN A 35 -5.91 7.76 9.47
CA ASN A 35 -6.79 8.93 9.30
C ASN A 35 -6.01 10.18 8.85
N LYS A 36 -4.90 9.97 8.13
CA LYS A 36 -3.91 10.98 7.73
C LYS A 36 -3.39 11.87 8.88
N GLU A 37 -3.46 11.38 10.12
CA GLU A 37 -2.89 12.08 11.27
C GLU A 37 -1.35 12.03 11.21
N PRO A 38 -0.63 13.17 11.32
CA PRO A 38 0.82 13.23 11.15
C PRO A 38 1.60 12.24 12.02
N GLU A 39 1.20 12.07 13.28
CA GLU A 39 1.86 11.14 14.22
C GLU A 39 1.70 9.68 13.78
N LYS A 40 0.53 9.30 13.25
CA LYS A 40 0.27 7.93 12.78
C LYS A 40 0.96 7.65 11.45
N LEU A 41 1.06 8.65 10.58
CA LEU A 41 1.84 8.56 9.33
C LEU A 41 3.33 8.36 9.61
N ASP A 42 3.91 9.13 10.54
CA ASP A 42 5.30 8.95 10.98
C ASP A 42 5.55 7.54 11.54
N GLN A 43 4.63 7.03 12.38
CA GLN A 43 4.72 5.65 12.88
C GLN A 43 4.65 4.61 11.75
N LEU A 44 3.75 4.78 10.78
CA LEU A 44 3.64 3.90 9.62
C LEU A 44 4.96 3.86 8.82
N TYR A 45 5.55 5.02 8.54
CA TYR A 45 6.80 5.08 7.77
C TYR A 45 7.98 4.48 8.52
N LYS A 46 8.07 4.70 9.84
CA LYS A 46 9.09 4.04 10.68
C LYS A 46 8.93 2.51 10.70
N LEU A 47 7.70 2.00 10.60
CA LEU A 47 7.47 0.56 10.48
C LEU A 47 7.94 0.02 9.12
N PHE A 48 7.76 0.75 8.03
CA PHE A 48 8.36 0.39 6.73
C PHE A 48 9.89 0.31 6.81
N ASP A 49 10.53 1.34 7.38
CA ASP A 49 11.99 1.36 7.57
C ASP A 49 12.46 0.15 8.38
N LYS A 50 11.80 -0.14 9.50
CA LYS A 50 12.11 -1.31 10.34
C LYS A 50 11.96 -2.64 9.59
N VAL A 51 10.93 -2.78 8.76
CA VAL A 51 10.73 -4.00 7.95
C VAL A 51 11.81 -4.14 6.89
N LEU A 52 12.27 -3.03 6.29
CA LEU A 52 13.38 -3.03 5.35
C LEU A 52 14.70 -3.38 6.02
N GLU A 53 14.98 -2.86 7.22
CA GLU A 53 16.17 -3.23 8.00
C GLU A 53 16.18 -4.75 8.29
N ASN A 54 15.05 -5.31 8.69
CA ASN A 54 14.91 -6.74 8.97
C ASN A 54 14.97 -7.62 7.70
N ASN A 55 14.75 -7.05 6.52
CA ASN A 55 14.84 -7.72 5.22
C ASN A 55 16.13 -7.33 4.45
N GLY A 56 17.25 -7.12 5.16
CA GLY A 56 18.59 -6.86 4.61
C GLY A 56 18.88 -7.61 3.30
N ASP A 57 18.76 -8.94 3.36
CA ASP A 57 19.08 -9.87 2.28
C ASP A 57 17.83 -10.60 1.73
N GLY A 58 16.63 -10.09 2.02
CA GLY A 58 15.36 -10.72 1.65
C GLY A 58 14.97 -10.44 0.18
N THR A 59 14.42 -11.43 -0.50
CA THR A 59 13.93 -11.30 -1.90
C THR A 59 12.75 -10.34 -2.05
N SER A 60 12.11 -9.94 -0.94
CA SER A 60 10.96 -9.02 -0.91
C SER A 60 11.33 -7.57 -0.61
N ARG A 61 12.62 -7.25 -0.37
CA ARG A 61 13.08 -5.92 0.03
C ARG A 61 12.61 -4.81 -0.92
N GLU A 62 12.79 -5.04 -2.23
CA GLU A 62 12.40 -4.08 -3.28
C GLU A 62 10.88 -3.90 -3.33
N ALA A 63 10.10 -4.98 -3.19
CA ALA A 63 8.65 -4.93 -3.17
C ALA A 63 8.12 -4.17 -1.94
N ILE A 64 8.72 -4.38 -0.77
CA ILE A 64 8.38 -3.62 0.47
C ILE A 64 8.69 -2.13 0.28
N ALA A 65 9.85 -1.81 -0.30
CA ALA A 65 10.23 -0.42 -0.55
C ALA A 65 9.25 0.25 -1.53
N LEU A 66 8.86 -0.45 -2.61
CA LEU A 66 7.89 0.05 -3.58
C LEU A 66 6.52 0.32 -2.94
N VAL A 67 6.01 -0.60 -2.12
CA VAL A 67 4.75 -0.40 -1.38
C VAL A 67 4.85 0.85 -0.49
N GLY A 68 5.93 0.99 0.29
CA GLY A 68 6.14 2.16 1.15
C GLY A 68 6.19 3.47 0.39
N GLN A 69 6.85 3.51 -0.78
CA GLN A 69 6.93 4.69 -1.65
C GLN A 69 5.56 5.09 -2.21
N ILE A 70 4.80 4.13 -2.75
CA ILE A 70 3.45 4.37 -3.29
C ILE A 70 2.51 4.84 -2.19
N THR A 71 2.56 4.21 -1.01
CA THR A 71 1.75 4.61 0.14
C THR A 71 2.09 6.00 0.63
N ARG A 72 3.38 6.35 0.71
CA ARG A 72 3.78 7.71 1.08
C ARG A 72 3.25 8.73 0.08
N LEU A 73 3.39 8.48 -1.22
CA LEU A 73 2.88 9.36 -2.27
C LEU A 73 1.36 9.56 -2.13
N GLY A 74 0.59 8.46 -2.08
CA GLY A 74 -0.88 8.53 -2.02
C GLY A 74 -1.46 9.11 -0.73
N LEU A 75 -0.67 9.16 0.36
CA LEU A 75 -1.08 9.80 1.62
C LEU A 75 -0.53 11.23 1.78
N SER A 76 0.43 11.65 0.95
CA SER A 76 1.00 13.01 0.97
C SER A 76 0.22 14.00 0.09
N GLU A 77 -0.58 13.50 -0.86
CA GLU A 77 -1.49 14.35 -1.64
C GLU A 77 -2.81 14.54 -0.86
N GLU A 78 -2.86 15.62 -0.07
CA GLU A 78 -4.07 16.32 0.41
C GLU A 78 -3.76 17.81 0.67
#